data_AF-A0A8T4A8A1-F1
#
_entry.id   AF-A0A8T4A8A1-F1
#
_cell.length_a   1.000
_cell.length_b   1.000
_cell.length_c   1.000
_cell.angle_alpha   90.00
_cell.angle_beta   90.00
_cell.angle_gamma   90.00
#
_symmetry.space_group_name_H-M   'P 1'
#
loop_
_entity.id
_entity.type
_entity.pdbx_description
1 polymer ?
#
loop_
_entity_poly.entity_id
_entity_poly.type
_entity_poly.pdbx_seq_one_letter_code
_entity_poly.pdbx_strand_id
1 'polypeptide(L)' 'MARRDEDPHRTKAAMMAAAHYALEYRQKNPKAADSDVLEFVMKNLDSILMGMN' A
#
# COMPACT_ATOMS: atom_id res chain seq x y z
N MET A 1 21.85 -2.60 17.52
CA MET A 1 20.67 -2.69 16.63
C MET A 1 20.68 -1.46 15.74
N ALA A 2 21.18 -1.58 14.51
CA ALA A 2 21.22 -0.46 13.58
C ALA A 2 19.77 -0.11 13.19
N ARG A 3 19.35 1.13 13.45
CA ARG A 3 18.19 1.71 12.79
C ARG A 3 18.56 1.73 11.32
N ARG A 4 18.01 0.80 10.52
CA ARG A 4 18.07 0.90 9.06
C ARG A 4 17.54 2.29 8.74
N ASP A 5 18.36 3.10 8.08
CA ASP A 5 17.95 4.39 7.56
C ASP A 5 16.70 4.18 6.71
N GLU A 6 15.54 4.50 7.27
CA GLU A 6 14.28 4.52 6.54
C GLU A 6 14.39 5.68 5.57
N ASP A 7 14.72 5.37 4.31
CA ASP A 7 14.70 6.38 3.26
C ASP A 7 13.28 6.97 3.18
N PRO A 8 13.08 8.23 3.60
CA PRO A 8 11.74 8.82 3.67
C PRO A 8 11.10 8.94 2.28
N HIS A 9 11.90 8.96 1.21
CA HIS A 9 11.37 8.90 -0.15
C HIS A 9 10.74 7.53 -0.45
N ARG A 10 11.34 6.43 0.02
CA ARG A 10 10.76 5.09 -0.10
C ARG A 10 9.50 4.97 0.75
N THR A 11 9.49 5.47 1.98
CA THR A 11 8.28 5.45 2.81
C THR A 11 7.14 6.23 2.14
N LYS A 12 7.43 7.41 1.58
CA LYS A 12 6.44 8.22 0.85
C LYS A 12 5.90 7.51 -0.40
N ALA A 13 6.76 6.91 -1.21
CA ALA A 13 6.33 6.22 -2.42
C ALA A 13 5.51 4.95 -2.10
N ALA A 14 5.89 4.20 -1.06
CA ALA A 14 5.11 3.05 -0.59
C ALA A 14 3.71 3.47 -0.13
N MET A 15 3.59 4.58 0.62
CA MET A 15 2.31 5.12 1.04
C MET A 15 1.43 5.54 -0.14
N MET A 16 2.01 6.19 -1.16
CA MET A 16 1.28 6.57 -2.37
C MET A 16 0.78 5.36 -3.15
N ALA A 17 1.62 4.33 -3.30
CA ALA A 17 1.25 3.09 -3.97
C ALA A 17 0.14 2.34 -3.20
N ALA A 18 0.24 2.25 -1.87
CA ALA A 18 -0.82 1.66 -1.04
C ALA A 18 -2.15 2.41 -1.17
N ALA A 19 -2.13 3.74 -1.17
CA ALA A 19 -3.33 4.56 -1.36
C ALA A 19 -3.94 4.35 -2.76
N HIS A 20 -3.10 4.22 -3.79
CA HIS A 20 -3.56 3.94 -5.15
C HIS A 20 -4.30 2.59 -5.23
N TYR A 21 -3.73 1.52 -4.66
CA TYR A 21 -4.36 0.20 -4.61
C TYR A 21 -5.69 0.23 -3.85
N ALA A 22 -5.76 0.96 -2.73
CA ALA A 22 -7.00 1.14 -1.98
C ALA A 22 -8.09 1.83 -2.82
N LEU A 23 -7.73 2.89 -3.55
CA LEU A 23 -8.63 3.63 -4.42
C LEU A 23 -9.14 2.76 -5.58
N GLU A 24 -8.25 2.04 -6.27
CA GLU A 24 -8.63 1.14 -7.35
C GLU A 24 -9.60 0.05 -6.89
N TYR A 25 -9.33 -0.54 -5.73
CA TYR A 25 -10.20 -1.56 -5.16
C TYR A 25 -11.59 -1.00 -4.82
N ARG A 26 -11.64 0.20 -4.22
CA ARG A 26 -12.90 0.87 -3.87
C ARG A 26 -13.69 1.32 -5.09
N GLN A 27 -13.02 1.73 -6.18
CA GLN A 27 -13.69 2.05 -7.45
C GLN A 27 -14.37 0.83 -8.06
N LYS A 28 -13.72 -0.34 -8.01
CA LYS A 28 -14.30 -1.61 -8.49
C LYS A 28 -15.36 -2.15 -7.53
N ASN A 29 -15.25 -1.85 -6.23
CA ASN A 29 -16.12 -2.36 -5.16
C ASN A 29 -16.65 -1.20 -4.30
N PRO A 30 -17.56 -0.35 -4.81
CA PRO A 30 -17.99 0.88 -4.13
C PRO A 30 -18.71 0.66 -2.79
N LYS A 31 -19.17 -0.58 -2.53
CA LYS A 31 -19.85 -0.97 -1.29
C LYS A 31 -18.97 -1.83 -0.35
N ALA A 32 -17.69 -2.03 -0.69
CA ALA A 32 -16.79 -2.79 0.16
C ALA A 32 -16.64 -2.12 1.54
N ALA A 33 -16.52 -2.94 2.58
CA ALA A 33 -16.21 -2.43 3.91
C ALA A 33 -14.75 -1.97 3.95
N ASP A 34 -14.43 -1.00 4.81
CA ASP A 34 -13.05 -0.51 4.95
C ASP A 34 -12.08 -1.62 5.36
N SER A 35 -12.55 -2.63 6.10
CA SER A 35 -11.79 -3.85 6.44
C SER A 35 -11.33 -4.62 5.20
N ASP A 36 -12.19 -4.76 4.20
CA ASP A 36 -11.90 -5.52 2.98
C ASP A 36 -10.89 -4.77 2.11
N VAL A 37 -10.99 -3.43 2.09
CA VAL A 37 -10.03 -2.56 1.40
C VAL A 37 -8.65 -2.69 2.05
N LEU A 38 -8.58 -2.65 3.39
CA LEU A 38 -7.33 -2.82 4.12
C LEU A 38 -6.72 -4.20 3.90
N GLU A 39 -7.53 -5.26 3.97
CA GLU A 39 -7.06 -6.62 3.70
C GLU A 39 -6.52 -6.77 2.28
N PHE A 40 -7.18 -6.17 1.29
CA PHE A 40 -6.69 -6.14 -0.09
C PHE A 40 -5.32 -5.46 -0.20
N VAL A 41 -5.13 -4.30 0.43
CA VAL A 41 -3.84 -3.60 0.43
C VAL A 41 -2.76 -4.45 1.09
N MET A 42 -3.05 -5.05 2.25
CA MET A 42 -2.08 -5.90 2.96
C MET A 42 -1.71 -7.16 2.17
N LYS A 43 -2.67 -7.79 1.46
CA LYS A 43 -2.41 -8.93 0.58
C LYS A 43 -1.48 -8.58 -0.60
N ASN A 44 -1.44 -7.32 -1.00
CA ASN A 44 -0.61 -6.83 -2.11
C ASN A 44 0.62 -6.04 -1.63
N LEU A 45 0.93 -6.07 -0.33
CA LEU A 45 1.98 -5.26 0.27
C LEU A 45 3.36 -5.52 -0.36
N ASP A 46 3.68 -6.79 -0.62
CA ASP A 46 4.95 -7.14 -1.26
C ASP A 46 5.07 -6.53 -2.66
N SER A 47 4.01 -6.55 -3.46
CA SER A 47 3.98 -5.91 -4.80
C SER A 47 4.12 -4.38 -4.70
N ILE A 48 3.45 -3.77 -3.73
CA ILE A 48 3.53 -2.33 -3.45
C ILE A 48 4.96 -1.93 -3.09
N LEU A 49 5.67 -2.76 -2.32
CA LEU A 49 7.03 -2.50 -1.86
C LEU A 49 8.10 -2.90 -2.89
N MET A 50 7.88 -3.95 -3.69
CA MET A 50 8.82 -4.43 -4.71
C MET A 50 8.80 -3.62 -6.01
N GLY A 51 7.68 -2.96 -6.34
CA GLY A 51 7.60 -2.04 -7.48
C GLY A 51 8.43 -0.75 -7.33
N MET A 52 9.21 -0.66 -6.26
CA MET A 52 10.04 0.49 -5.88
C MET A 52 11.55 0.24 -6.05
N ASN A 53 11.94 -0.90 -6.65
CA ASN A 53 13.32 -1.25 -6.96
C ASN A 53 13.76 -0.73 -8.34
#